data_AF-A0A505I8H9-F1
#
_entry.id   AF-A0A505I8H9-F1
#
_cell.length_a   1.000
_cell.length_b   1.000
_cell.length_c   1.000
_cell.angle_alpha   90.00
_cell.angle_beta   90.00
_cell.angle_gamma   90.00
#
_symmetry.space_group_name_H-M   'P 1'
#
loop_
_entity.id
_entity.type
_entity.pdbx_description
1 polymer ?
#
loop_
_entity_poly.entity_id
_entity_poly.type
_entity_poly.pdbx_seq_one_letter_code
_entity_poly.pdbx_strand_id
1 'polypeptide(L)'
;MPGLTPSQLATFNSTGYLIIPDYLTPSEITSCLTETNNLLTTFPLDTHPLTQFTTGDSSPTDKHVGDTYFLESGDKVRFFFEPSAIDSTTSRLLKPKHEAVNKIGHSLHTLSEPFKSITLSERNAEIAKSLGFKDPRVLQSMRVLVYGSAECRGVVDCVAGCREGECEFGDGEGES
;
A
#
# COMPACT_ATOMS: atom_id res chain seq x y z
N MET A 1 -12.87 -19.43 7.69
CA MET A 1 -14.11 -19.00 7.00
C MET A 1 -14.05 -19.55 5.58
N PRO A 2 -15.17 -19.96 4.96
CA PRO A 2 -15.13 -20.26 3.53
C PRO A 2 -14.68 -18.99 2.77
N GLY A 3 -13.96 -19.17 1.66
CA GLY A 3 -13.54 -18.08 0.78
C GLY A 3 -14.73 -17.40 0.08
N LEU A 4 -14.56 -16.99 -1.17
CA LEU A 4 -15.63 -16.30 -1.89
C LEU A 4 -16.78 -17.24 -2.24
N THR A 5 -18.01 -16.75 -2.10
CA THR A 5 -19.19 -17.48 -2.60
C THR A 5 -19.19 -17.53 -4.14
N PRO A 6 -19.92 -18.46 -4.78
CA PRO A 6 -20.03 -18.50 -6.23
C PRO A 6 -20.53 -17.19 -6.85
N SER A 7 -21.46 -16.49 -6.18
CA SER A 7 -21.95 -15.19 -6.64
C SER A 7 -20.89 -14.10 -6.53
N GLN A 8 -20.16 -14.05 -5.41
CA GLN A 8 -19.04 -13.11 -5.22
C GLN A 8 -17.93 -13.34 -6.26
N LEU A 9 -17.59 -14.60 -6.53
CA LEU A 9 -16.61 -14.97 -7.55
C LEU A 9 -17.09 -14.58 -8.96
N ALA A 10 -18.36 -14.81 -9.29
CA ALA A 10 -18.94 -14.39 -10.56
C ALA A 10 -18.95 -12.86 -10.72
N THR A 11 -19.26 -12.11 -9.65
CA THR A 11 -19.15 -10.64 -9.65
C THR A 11 -17.71 -10.24 -9.93
N PHE A 12 -16.73 -10.74 -9.17
CA PHE A 12 -15.32 -10.41 -9.39
C PHE A 12 -14.87 -10.69 -10.83
N ASN A 13 -15.22 -11.86 -11.38
CA ASN A 13 -14.84 -12.24 -12.75
C ASN A 13 -15.49 -11.36 -13.83
N SER A 14 -16.63 -10.73 -13.55
CA SER A 14 -17.34 -9.88 -14.53
C SER A 14 -17.01 -8.40 -14.41
N THR A 15 -16.72 -7.91 -13.20
CA THR A 15 -16.48 -6.48 -12.93
C THR A 15 -15.02 -6.13 -12.72
N GLY A 16 -14.16 -7.11 -12.43
CA GLY A 16 -12.75 -6.91 -12.07
C GLY A 16 -12.52 -6.46 -10.63
N TYR A 17 -13.58 -6.31 -9.81
CA TYR A 17 -13.49 -5.93 -8.39
C TYR A 17 -14.66 -6.48 -7.58
N LEU A 18 -14.47 -6.62 -6.26
CA LEU A 18 -15.50 -7.08 -5.35
C LEU A 18 -15.52 -6.23 -4.07
N ILE A 19 -16.70 -5.82 -3.64
CA ILE A 19 -16.91 -5.16 -2.35
C ILE A 19 -17.36 -6.22 -1.34
N ILE A 20 -16.59 -6.37 -0.26
CA ILE A 20 -16.96 -7.23 0.88
C ILE A 20 -17.25 -6.31 2.07
N PRO A 21 -18.53 -6.08 2.41
CA PRO A 21 -18.87 -5.20 3.52
C PRO A 21 -18.39 -5.78 4.86
N ASP A 22 -18.04 -4.89 5.79
CA ASP A 22 -17.65 -5.24 7.16
C ASP A 22 -16.53 -6.28 7.25
N TYR A 23 -15.64 -6.29 6.26
CA TYR A 23 -14.58 -7.29 6.15
C TYR A 23 -13.63 -7.28 7.35
N LEU A 24 -13.27 -6.08 7.81
CA LEU A 24 -12.47 -5.87 9.02
C LEU A 24 -13.39 -5.53 10.20
N THR A 25 -13.07 -6.09 11.35
CA THR A 25 -13.72 -5.78 12.63
C THR A 25 -13.34 -4.38 13.12
N PRO A 26 -14.18 -3.74 13.95
CA PRO A 26 -13.85 -2.45 14.56
C PRO A 26 -12.52 -2.44 15.34
N SER A 27 -12.16 -3.57 15.98
CA SER A 27 -10.88 -3.72 16.69
C SER A 27 -9.68 -3.79 15.75
N GLU A 28 -9.78 -4.52 14.64
CA GLU A 28 -8.72 -4.56 13.61
C GLU A 28 -8.50 -3.18 13.01
N ILE A 29 -9.59 -2.46 12.71
CA ILE A 29 -9.55 -1.09 12.20
C ILE A 29 -8.88 -0.15 13.21
N THR A 30 -9.29 -0.22 14.48
CA THR A 30 -8.71 0.61 15.56
C THR A 30 -7.22 0.33 15.72
N SER A 31 -6.80 -0.93 15.71
CA SER A 31 -5.39 -1.31 15.83
C SER A 31 -4.54 -0.73 14.68
N CYS A 32 -5.03 -0.84 13.44
CA CYS A 32 -4.34 -0.26 12.28
C CYS A 32 -4.30 1.28 12.33
N LEU A 33 -5.35 1.93 12.82
CA LEU A 33 -5.40 3.39 13.00
C LEU A 33 -4.41 3.86 14.08
N THR A 34 -4.37 3.19 15.22
CA THR A 34 -3.42 3.49 16.29
C THR A 34 -1.99 3.38 15.79
N GLU A 35 -1.69 2.31 15.05
CA GLU A 35 -0.35 2.11 14.48
C GLU A 35 -0.03 3.15 13.39
N THR A 36 -0.99 3.48 12.52
CA THR A 36 -0.81 4.56 11.54
C THR A 36 -0.45 5.89 12.22
N ASN A 37 -1.15 6.25 13.28
CA ASN A 37 -0.88 7.48 14.03
C ASN A 37 0.49 7.43 14.72
N ASN A 38 0.86 6.27 15.27
CA ASN A 38 2.20 6.06 15.84
C ASN A 38 3.28 6.25 14.76
N LEU A 39 3.15 5.63 13.60
CA LEU A 39 4.09 5.77 12.49
C LEU A 39 4.22 7.23 12.02
N LEU A 40 3.10 7.93 11.84
CA LEU A 40 3.08 9.34 11.41
C LEU A 40 3.69 10.31 12.44
N THR A 41 3.61 9.99 13.73
CA THR A 41 4.16 10.85 14.79
C THR A 41 5.65 10.57 15.02
N THR A 42 6.08 9.32 14.90
CA THR A 42 7.43 8.88 15.29
C THR A 42 8.45 8.94 14.16
N PHE A 43 8.05 8.98 12.88
CA PHE A 43 9.03 8.97 11.79
C PHE A 43 9.94 10.21 11.80
N PRO A 44 11.26 10.04 11.55
CA PRO A 44 12.21 11.15 11.53
C PRO A 44 12.02 11.96 10.26
N LEU A 45 11.72 13.26 10.41
CA LEU A 45 11.56 14.18 9.27
C LEU A 45 12.90 14.79 8.85
N ASP A 46 13.80 14.98 9.81
CA ASP A 46 15.13 15.57 9.64
C ASP A 46 16.05 14.76 8.71
N THR A 47 15.90 13.44 8.72
CA THR A 47 16.63 12.53 7.82
C THR A 47 15.83 12.14 6.58
N HIS A 48 14.61 12.66 6.40
CA HIS A 48 13.72 12.25 5.32
C HIS A 48 14.00 13.04 4.05
N PRO A 49 14.14 12.40 2.87
CA PRO A 49 14.42 13.09 1.60
C PRO A 49 13.25 13.90 1.01
N LEU A 50 12.18 14.15 1.79
CA LEU A 50 10.93 14.75 1.33
C LEU A 50 10.34 14.15 0.03
N THR A 51 10.61 12.87 -0.25
CA THR A 51 10.18 12.20 -1.48
C THR A 51 8.67 12.31 -1.71
N GLN A 52 8.32 12.81 -2.89
CA GLN A 52 6.95 12.89 -3.40
C GLN A 52 6.63 11.64 -4.22
N PHE A 53 5.36 11.24 -4.25
CA PHE A 53 4.91 10.25 -5.22
C PHE A 53 4.59 10.94 -6.55
N THR A 54 5.32 10.63 -7.62
CA THR A 54 5.05 11.09 -8.99
C THR A 54 4.92 9.90 -9.94
N THR A 55 3.84 9.87 -10.72
CA THR A 55 3.62 8.90 -11.79
C THR A 55 4.13 9.49 -13.09
N GLY A 56 5.43 9.34 -13.37
CA GLY A 56 6.07 9.79 -14.61
C GLY A 56 6.34 11.30 -14.66
N ASP A 57 7.50 11.65 -15.22
CA ASP A 57 7.87 13.01 -15.67
C ASP A 57 8.12 14.10 -14.62
N SER A 58 9.19 13.96 -13.82
CA SER A 58 9.80 15.10 -13.09
C SER A 58 11.22 15.40 -13.61
N SER A 59 11.78 16.59 -13.33
CA SER A 59 13.03 17.13 -13.92
C SER A 59 14.30 16.34 -13.55
N PRO A 60 15.37 16.28 -14.39
CA PRO A 60 16.49 15.32 -14.27
C PRO A 60 17.33 15.37 -12.98
N THR A 61 17.32 16.47 -12.23
CA THR A 61 18.25 16.69 -11.11
C THR A 61 17.72 16.23 -9.75
N ASP A 62 16.40 16.24 -9.53
CA ASP A 62 15.76 15.78 -8.29
C ASP A 62 15.33 14.30 -8.36
N LYS A 63 15.41 13.67 -9.54
CA LYS A 63 15.06 12.27 -9.78
C LYS A 63 15.83 11.30 -8.89
N HIS A 64 17.15 11.44 -8.79
CA HIS A 64 17.98 10.34 -8.28
C HIS A 64 17.75 9.96 -6.81
N VAL A 65 17.51 10.93 -5.92
CA VAL A 65 17.33 10.65 -4.48
C VAL A 65 15.89 10.18 -4.19
N GLY A 66 14.90 10.82 -4.82
CA GLY A 66 13.49 10.42 -4.72
C GLY A 66 13.25 9.02 -5.28
N ASP A 67 13.82 8.73 -6.44
CA ASP A 67 13.72 7.43 -7.11
C ASP A 67 14.41 6.34 -6.30
N THR A 68 15.59 6.57 -5.73
CA THR A 68 16.27 5.57 -4.87
C THR A 68 15.45 5.29 -3.60
N TYR A 69 14.93 6.34 -2.97
CA TYR A 69 14.07 6.19 -1.78
C TYR A 69 12.74 5.47 -2.11
N PHE A 70 12.24 5.55 -3.34
CA PHE A 70 11.10 4.77 -3.78
C PHE A 70 11.50 3.33 -4.15
N LEU A 71 12.49 3.13 -5.02
CA LEU A 71 12.89 1.82 -5.54
C LEU A 71 13.37 0.87 -4.44
N GLU A 72 14.09 1.37 -3.43
CA GLU A 72 14.58 0.54 -2.31
C GLU A 72 13.56 0.40 -1.17
N SER A 73 12.30 0.77 -1.37
CA SER A 73 11.29 0.79 -0.29
C SER A 73 10.50 -0.51 -0.14
N GLY A 74 10.67 -1.47 -1.05
CA GLY A 74 9.89 -2.73 -1.10
C GLY A 74 9.91 -3.54 0.20
N ASP A 75 11.04 -3.51 0.91
CA ASP A 75 11.29 -4.22 2.16
C ASP A 75 11.28 -3.30 3.39
N LYS A 76 10.81 -2.05 3.26
CA LYS A 76 10.85 -1.03 4.32
C LYS A 76 9.48 -0.42 4.59
N VAL A 77 9.38 0.28 5.73
CA VAL A 77 8.30 1.23 6.01
C VAL A 77 8.84 2.64 5.77
N ARG A 78 8.40 3.25 4.68
CA ARG A 78 8.77 4.58 4.19
C ARG A 78 7.52 5.42 3.97
N PHE A 79 7.72 6.73 4.00
CA PHE A 79 6.66 7.74 3.95
C PHE A 79 6.81 8.53 2.65
N PHE A 80 5.69 8.80 1.99
CA PHE A 80 5.68 9.55 0.74
C PHE A 80 4.70 10.70 0.87
N PHE A 81 5.19 11.91 0.60
CA PHE A 81 4.41 13.13 0.79
C PHE A 81 3.50 13.41 -0.40
N GLU A 82 2.38 14.08 -0.12
CA GLU A 82 1.57 14.71 -1.15
C GLU A 82 2.40 15.76 -1.90
N PRO A 83 2.39 15.77 -3.25
CA PRO A 83 3.13 16.78 -4.01
C PRO A 83 2.76 18.22 -3.62
N SER A 84 1.47 18.44 -3.30
CA SER A 84 0.94 19.73 -2.87
C SER A 84 1.28 20.12 -1.42
N ALA A 85 1.87 19.22 -0.63
CA ALA A 85 2.23 19.49 0.76
C ALA A 85 3.65 20.04 0.93
N ILE A 86 4.41 20.17 -0.16
CA ILE A 86 5.78 20.70 -0.15
C ILE A 86 5.83 21.99 -0.97
N ASP A 87 6.43 23.02 -0.39
CA ASP A 87 6.75 24.27 -1.07
C ASP A 87 7.88 24.04 -2.07
N SER A 88 7.63 24.29 -3.35
CA SER A 88 8.60 24.04 -4.43
C SER A 88 9.80 24.98 -4.43
N THR A 89 9.74 26.11 -3.71
CA THR A 89 10.82 27.10 -3.68
C THR A 89 11.74 26.90 -2.47
N THR A 90 11.16 26.53 -1.33
CA THR A 90 11.87 26.41 -0.05
C THR A 90 12.13 24.97 0.37
N SER A 91 11.53 23.99 -0.33
CA SER A 91 11.59 22.56 0.00
C SER A 91 11.17 22.29 1.46
N ARG A 92 10.11 22.96 1.92
CA ARG A 92 9.55 22.82 3.27
C ARG A 92 8.12 22.32 3.21
N LEU A 93 7.71 21.62 4.27
CA LEU A 93 6.32 21.21 4.42
C LEU A 93 5.43 22.44 4.64
N LEU A 94 4.33 22.52 3.89
CA LEU A 94 3.29 23.54 4.02
C LEU A 94 2.30 23.22 5.15
N LYS A 95 2.37 22.01 5.71
CA LYS A 95 1.46 21.46 6.72
C LYS A 95 2.22 20.64 7.76
N PRO A 96 1.62 20.33 8.92
CA PRO A 96 2.20 19.39 9.87
C PRO A 96 2.54 18.05 9.19
N LYS A 97 3.66 17.42 9.57
CA LYS A 97 4.16 16.20 8.91
C LYS A 97 3.14 15.06 8.84
N HIS A 98 2.31 14.91 9.87
CA HIS A 98 1.28 13.87 9.93
C HIS A 98 0.10 14.12 8.96
N GLU A 99 -0.07 15.35 8.48
CA GLU A 99 -1.10 15.72 7.48
C GLU A 99 -0.54 15.79 6.06
N ALA A 100 0.79 15.77 5.91
CA ALA A 100 1.46 15.93 4.62
C ALA A 100 1.71 14.59 3.89
N VAL A 101 1.64 13.46 4.60
CA VAL A 101 1.90 12.13 4.05
C VAL A 101 0.69 11.66 3.22
N ASN A 102 0.94 11.27 1.96
CA ASN A 102 -0.02 10.64 1.06
C ASN A 102 -0.13 9.12 1.32
N LYS A 103 1.03 8.45 1.47
CA LYS A 103 1.08 7.00 1.64
C LYS A 103 2.24 6.54 2.52
N ILE A 104 2.03 5.40 3.17
CA ILE A 104 3.04 4.65 3.91
C ILE A 104 3.19 3.28 3.25
N GLY A 105 4.42 2.86 2.94
CA GLY A 105 4.69 1.60 2.24
C GLY A 105 6.18 1.23 2.24
N HIS A 106 6.60 0.09 1.72
CA HIS A 106 5.80 -0.92 1.01
C HIS A 106 5.73 -2.28 1.73
N SER A 107 6.33 -2.41 2.92
CA SER A 107 6.40 -3.67 3.69
C SER A 107 5.66 -3.63 5.04
N LEU A 108 4.54 -2.90 5.14
CA LEU A 108 3.69 -2.91 6.35
C LEU A 108 3.23 -4.33 6.73
N HIS A 109 2.91 -5.18 5.75
CA HIS A 109 2.47 -6.57 5.95
C HIS A 109 3.52 -7.49 6.56
N THR A 110 4.81 -7.09 6.58
CA THR A 110 5.89 -7.86 7.22
C THR A 110 6.43 -7.16 8.47
N LEU A 111 6.53 -5.83 8.44
CA LEU A 111 7.21 -5.02 9.46
C LEU A 111 6.30 -4.38 10.51
N SER A 112 4.97 -4.44 10.35
CA SER A 112 4.02 -3.88 11.32
C SER A 112 2.97 -4.92 11.71
N GLU A 113 2.92 -5.28 12.98
CA GLU A 113 2.09 -6.39 13.48
C GLU A 113 0.59 -6.20 13.23
N PRO A 114 -0.01 -5.00 13.44
CA PRO A 114 -1.41 -4.77 13.10
C PRO A 114 -1.73 -5.01 11.63
N PHE A 115 -0.91 -4.48 10.70
CA PHE A 115 -1.12 -4.68 9.27
C PHE A 115 -0.87 -6.12 8.86
N LYS A 116 0.21 -6.73 9.35
CA LYS A 116 0.51 -8.15 9.15
C LYS A 116 -0.66 -9.05 9.57
N SER A 117 -1.30 -8.79 10.70
CA SER A 117 -2.38 -9.61 11.23
C SER A 117 -3.62 -9.62 10.34
N ILE A 118 -3.95 -8.49 9.69
CA ILE A 118 -5.09 -8.40 8.77
C ILE A 118 -4.74 -8.91 7.37
N THR A 119 -3.50 -8.68 6.92
CA THR A 119 -3.02 -9.03 5.58
C THR A 119 -2.70 -10.52 5.46
N LEU A 120 -1.86 -11.06 6.35
CA LEU A 120 -1.42 -12.47 6.36
C LEU A 120 -2.38 -13.33 7.20
N SER A 121 -3.67 -13.25 6.86
CA SER A 121 -4.73 -13.97 7.57
C SER A 121 -5.27 -15.16 6.76
N GLU A 122 -5.78 -16.18 7.44
CA GLU A 122 -6.46 -17.32 6.79
C GLU A 122 -7.64 -16.83 5.92
N ARG A 123 -8.34 -15.78 6.37
CA ARG A 123 -9.44 -15.15 5.64
C ARG A 123 -9.00 -14.63 4.27
N ASN A 124 -7.85 -13.96 4.18
CA ASN A 124 -7.29 -13.50 2.91
C ASN A 124 -6.77 -14.66 2.05
N ALA A 125 -6.15 -15.67 2.67
CA ALA A 125 -5.65 -16.85 1.97
C ALA A 125 -6.79 -17.62 1.27
N GLU A 126 -7.93 -17.80 1.94
CA GLU A 126 -9.11 -18.47 1.35
C GLU A 126 -9.75 -17.66 0.21
N ILE A 127 -9.75 -16.32 0.30
CA ILE A 127 -10.16 -15.46 -0.81
C ILE A 127 -9.23 -15.65 -2.01
N ALA A 128 -7.91 -15.61 -1.79
CA ALA A 128 -6.94 -15.79 -2.87
C ALA A 128 -7.09 -17.18 -3.54
N LYS A 129 -7.27 -18.24 -2.76
CA LYS A 129 -7.57 -19.59 -3.29
C LYS A 129 -8.85 -19.61 -4.12
N SER A 130 -9.90 -18.91 -3.69
CA SER A 130 -11.17 -18.81 -4.44
C SER A 130 -10.98 -18.12 -5.80
N LEU A 131 -10.01 -17.21 -5.90
CA LEU A 131 -9.64 -16.55 -7.16
C LEU A 131 -8.74 -17.40 -8.06
N GLY A 132 -8.27 -18.55 -7.57
CA GLY A 132 -7.44 -19.51 -8.31
C GLY A 132 -5.94 -19.43 -8.01
N PHE A 133 -5.52 -18.65 -7.02
CA PHE A 133 -4.11 -18.63 -6.59
C PHE A 133 -3.75 -19.92 -5.84
N LYS A 134 -2.72 -20.64 -6.33
CA LYS A 134 -2.24 -21.87 -5.69
C LYS A 134 -1.32 -21.59 -4.50
N ASP A 135 -0.38 -20.67 -4.68
CA ASP A 135 0.56 -20.20 -3.66
C ASP A 135 0.52 -18.67 -3.59
N PRO A 136 -0.51 -18.07 -2.95
CA PRO A 136 -0.62 -16.62 -2.86
C PRO A 136 0.46 -16.05 -1.93
N ARG A 137 1.16 -15.03 -2.42
CA ARG A 137 2.19 -14.26 -1.72
C ARG A 137 1.81 -12.78 -1.75
N VAL A 138 2.10 -12.07 -0.67
CA VAL A 138 1.95 -10.61 -0.63
C VAL A 138 3.28 -10.02 -1.06
N LEU A 139 3.27 -9.20 -2.12
CA LEU A 139 4.47 -8.55 -2.64
C LEU A 139 4.66 -7.15 -2.04
N GLN A 140 3.56 -6.48 -1.75
CA GLN A 140 3.56 -5.09 -1.32
C GLN A 140 2.28 -4.81 -0.52
N SER A 141 2.42 -3.92 0.47
CA SER A 141 1.32 -3.39 1.26
C SER A 141 1.50 -1.89 1.47
N MET A 142 0.42 -1.14 1.33
CA MET A 142 0.41 0.31 1.54
C MET A 142 -0.77 0.73 2.40
N ARG A 143 -0.54 1.77 3.20
CA ARG A 143 -1.59 2.57 3.83
C ARG A 143 -1.73 3.88 3.06
N VAL A 144 -2.87 4.07 2.40
CA VAL A 144 -3.21 5.29 1.66
C VAL A 144 -3.94 6.27 2.58
N LEU A 145 -3.42 7.49 2.69
CA LEU A 145 -4.01 8.57 3.46
C LEU A 145 -4.69 9.53 2.50
N VAL A 146 -5.96 9.85 2.78
CA VAL A 146 -6.71 10.85 2.03
C VAL A 146 -6.89 12.05 2.93
N TYR A 147 -6.37 13.19 2.48
CA TYR A 147 -6.45 14.45 3.22
C TYR A 147 -7.89 14.79 3.65
N GLY A 148 -8.04 15.28 4.88
CA GLY A 148 -9.32 15.73 5.42
C GLY A 148 -10.24 14.61 5.92
N SER A 149 -9.80 13.35 5.91
CA SER A 149 -10.54 12.24 6.52
C SER A 149 -9.66 11.53 7.54
N ALA A 150 -10.03 11.64 8.81
CA ALA A 150 -9.41 10.88 9.92
C ALA A 150 -9.81 9.38 9.91
N GLU A 151 -10.44 8.90 8.85
CA GLU A 151 -10.94 7.52 8.75
C GLU A 151 -9.94 6.60 8.05
N CYS A 152 -9.86 5.36 8.52
CA CYS A 152 -9.12 4.30 7.84
C CYS A 152 -9.86 3.90 6.57
N ARG A 153 -9.59 4.57 5.45
CA ARG A 153 -10.28 4.32 4.17
C ARG A 153 -9.79 3.08 3.41
N GLY A 154 -8.70 2.46 3.84
CA GLY A 154 -8.28 1.16 3.30
C GLY A 154 -6.79 0.85 3.50
N VAL A 155 -6.49 -0.44 3.55
CA VAL A 155 -5.15 -1.00 3.38
C VAL A 155 -5.13 -1.63 2.00
N VAL A 156 -4.10 -1.33 1.21
CA VAL A 156 -3.95 -1.87 -0.13
C VAL A 156 -2.84 -2.91 -0.09
N ASP A 157 -3.22 -4.18 -0.25
CA ASP A 157 -2.29 -5.29 -0.35
C ASP A 157 -2.26 -5.80 -1.78
N CYS A 158 -1.07 -5.79 -2.38
CA CYS A 158 -0.82 -6.39 -3.67
C CYS A 158 -0.46 -7.87 -3.46
N VAL A 159 -1.39 -8.74 -3.85
CA VAL A 159 -1.20 -10.19 -3.83
C VAL A 159 -0.79 -10.65 -5.21
N ALA A 160 0.28 -11.44 -5.28
CA ALA A 160 0.68 -12.18 -6.47
C ALA A 160 0.76 -13.67 -6.16
N GLY A 161 0.71 -14.50 -7.19
CA GLY A 161 0.86 -15.94 -7.05
C GLY A 161 0.59 -16.61 -8.38
N CYS A 162 1.12 -17.81 -8.58
CA CYS A 162 0.98 -18.48 -9.86
C CYS A 162 -0.46 -19.01 -10.01
N ARG A 163 -1.12 -18.58 -11.08
CA ARG A 163 -2.39 -19.14 -11.55
C ARG A 163 -2.02 -20.21 -12.58
N GLU A 164 -2.49 -21.43 -12.38
CA GLU A 164 -2.34 -22.52 -13.37
C GLU A 164 -0.91 -22.89 -13.81
N GLY A 165 0.12 -22.63 -12.99
CA GLY A 165 1.50 -23.10 -13.30
C GLY A 165 2.29 -22.16 -14.20
N GLU A 166 1.73 -21.01 -14.55
CA GLU A 166 2.46 -19.90 -15.16
C GLU A 166 2.61 -18.80 -14.11
N CYS A 167 3.86 -18.50 -13.76
CA CYS A 167 4.20 -17.35 -12.95
C CYS A 167 4.52 -16.22 -13.92
N GLU A 168 3.50 -15.50 -14.38
CA GLU A 168 3.70 -14.32 -15.23
C GLU A 168 4.23 -13.17 -14.36
N PHE A 169 5.53 -12.93 -14.43
CA PHE A 169 6.12 -11.64 -14.15
C PHE A 169 5.93 -10.80 -15.41
N GLY A 170 5.08 -9.78 -15.35
CA GLY A 170 4.96 -8.79 -16.41
C GLY A 170 6.17 -7.88 -16.44
N ASP A 171 7.31 -8.40 -16.89
CA ASP A 171 8.44 -7.58 -17.29
C ASP A 171 8.03 -6.91 -18.60
N GLY A 172 7.61 -5.64 -18.49
CA GLY A 172 7.43 -4.75 -19.62
C GLY A 172 8.79 -4.35 -20.20
N GLU A 173 9.54 -5.31 -20.73
CA GLU A 173 10.62 -5.04 -21.67
C GLU A 173 10.01 -4.99 -23.08
N GLY A 174 9.67 -3.78 -23.52
CA GLY A 174 9.45 -3.49 -24.93
C GLY A 174 10.81 -3.34 -25.62
N GLU A 175 11.28 -4.41 -26.25
CA GLU A 175 12.30 -4.36 -27.30
C GLU A 175 11.70 -3.82 -28.62
N SER A 176 12.60 -3.17 -29.38
CA SER A 176 12.53 -2.54 -30.71
C SER A 176 11.95 -1.12 -30.82
#